data_AF-A0AAQ3MK36-F1
#
_entry.id   AF-A0AAQ3MK36-F1
#
_cell.length_a   1.000
_cell.length_b   1.000
_cell.length_c   1.000
_cell.angle_alpha   90.00
_cell.angle_beta   90.00
_cell.angle_gamma   90.00
#
_symmetry.space_group_name_H-M   'P 1'
#
loop_
_entity.id
_entity.type
_entity.pdbx_description
1 polymer ?
#
loop_
_entity_poly.entity_id
_entity_poly.type
_entity_poly.pdbx_seq_one_letter_code
_entity_poly.pdbx_strand_id
1 'polypeptide(L)'
;MNCKHATFISVSFPPPSSVLFPKRTSVILTPKQTLLARNVRLRVRASASKGDGNAQAANWSQWVPVGSFAADKVFRLIAGATASPIGQFVAYPTTFLHSVDPRVKLVWLLALVVLPARSHIIMRFGLVIYLTLLSMWVLPRNAWTDQLGRVYLLSGLLFITLGLGSDGVPALVQLRTPPPAMMGLPNLPVSLSGYAYTITKLGPLTFTRKGLSVASTVACLTFTVFQSASLCLTTTTPEQLAFALRWFMLPLRYIGVSVSEIVLTLLLSLRFISLVFDEVRNIALGIVSRRINWKQLTVMETIDIFFNYFRRIFKNIFSHAEQISQAMIVRGFKGDSGSHKIYFLSESSFGMVDAICLLFLTVLIGAALLSEYYLV
;
A
#
# COMPACT_ATOMS: atom_id res chain seq x y z
N MET A 1 50.87 52.03 -3.71
CA MET A 1 49.73 52.51 -4.53
C MET A 1 48.55 51.62 -4.21
N ASN A 2 47.49 52.00 -3.47
CA ASN A 2 46.76 53.27 -3.37
C ASN A 2 46.12 53.70 -4.69
N CYS A 3 44.88 53.25 -4.92
CA CYS A 3 43.86 53.99 -5.65
C CYS A 3 42.53 53.83 -4.89
N LYS A 4 41.78 54.93 -4.78
CA LYS A 4 40.77 55.14 -3.75
C LYS A 4 39.68 56.06 -4.32
N HIS A 5 38.43 55.82 -3.93
CA HIS A 5 37.27 56.72 -4.07
C HIS A 5 36.72 57.08 -5.46
N ALA A 6 35.41 56.91 -5.60
CA ALA A 6 34.53 57.77 -6.40
C ALA A 6 33.36 58.25 -5.52
N THR A 7 33.42 59.55 -5.18
CA THR A 7 32.30 60.52 -4.97
C THR A 7 30.96 60.12 -4.32
N PHE A 8 30.64 60.82 -3.22
CA PHE A 8 29.29 61.08 -2.68
C PHE A 8 28.57 62.20 -3.44
N ILE A 9 27.22 62.18 -3.49
CA ILE A 9 26.33 63.37 -3.41
C ILE A 9 25.08 63.00 -2.58
N SER A 10 24.56 63.93 -1.77
CA SER A 10 23.38 63.82 -0.87
C SER A 10 22.32 64.92 -1.16
N VAL A 11 21.34 65.14 -0.25
CA VAL A 11 20.16 66.09 -0.26
C VAL A 11 18.82 65.37 -0.61
N SER A 12 17.79 65.12 0.24
CA SER A 12 17.00 65.84 1.31
C SER A 12 15.95 66.83 0.74
N PHE A 13 14.71 67.03 1.25
CA PHE A 13 13.96 66.85 2.54
C PHE A 13 12.49 66.31 2.24
N PRO A 14 11.38 66.42 3.05
CA PRO A 14 11.11 66.94 4.43
C PRO A 14 10.23 66.04 5.38
N PRO A 15 9.96 66.47 6.64
CA PRO A 15 9.04 65.85 7.63
C PRO A 15 7.74 66.69 7.84
N PRO A 16 6.95 66.62 8.95
CA PRO A 16 6.60 65.56 9.92
C PRO A 16 5.05 65.36 10.10
N SER A 17 4.62 64.37 10.92
CA SER A 17 3.42 64.53 11.78
C SER A 17 3.45 63.57 12.99
N SER A 18 3.38 64.12 14.21
CA SER A 18 3.33 63.41 15.49
C SER A 18 1.90 63.08 15.94
N VAL A 19 1.72 62.17 16.92
CA VAL A 19 0.85 62.34 18.12
C VAL A 19 0.84 61.12 19.07
N LEU A 20 1.04 61.40 20.38
CA LEU A 20 0.74 60.69 21.64
C LEU A 20 1.06 59.19 21.92
N PHE A 21 2.05 58.97 22.80
CA PHE A 21 2.00 58.44 24.21
C PHE A 21 1.00 57.32 24.63
N PRO A 22 1.29 56.51 25.71
CA PRO A 22 2.24 56.79 26.80
C PRO A 22 3.25 55.69 27.21
N LYS A 23 4.19 56.15 28.06
CA LYS A 23 5.33 55.45 28.67
C LYS A 23 4.94 54.99 30.09
N ARG A 24 5.25 53.76 30.51
CA ARG A 24 5.18 53.40 31.96
C ARG A 24 6.24 52.36 32.40
N THR A 25 7.29 52.90 33.00
CA THR A 25 8.15 52.38 34.10
C THR A 25 8.26 50.86 34.32
N SER A 26 9.51 50.38 34.24
CA SER A 26 10.00 49.20 34.94
C SER A 26 9.78 49.28 36.45
N VAL A 27 9.15 48.27 37.04
CA VAL A 27 9.10 48.06 38.50
C VAL A 27 9.47 46.62 38.80
N ILE A 28 10.50 46.44 39.63
CA ILE A 28 10.91 45.15 40.18
C ILE A 28 9.90 44.78 41.27
N LEU A 29 9.21 43.65 41.13
CA LEU A 29 8.49 43.03 42.24
C LEU A 29 8.36 41.51 42.05
N THR A 30 9.12 40.75 42.82
CA THR A 30 8.68 39.42 43.29
C THR A 30 7.80 39.66 44.53
N PRO A 31 6.67 38.95 44.69
CA PRO A 31 6.76 37.59 45.24
C PRO A 31 5.78 36.57 44.66
N LYS A 32 5.91 35.34 45.17
CA LYS A 32 5.07 34.16 44.93
C LYS A 32 3.57 34.47 44.72
N GLN A 33 3.02 34.01 43.60
CA GLN A 33 1.74 33.29 43.61
C GLN A 33 1.67 32.32 42.42
N THR A 34 1.53 31.03 42.74
CA THR A 34 1.38 29.96 41.77
C THR A 34 0.00 30.05 41.10
N LEU A 35 -0.05 30.61 39.89
CA LEU A 35 -1.24 30.49 39.05
C LEU A 35 -1.44 29.02 38.68
N LEU A 36 -2.32 28.36 39.43
CA LEU A 36 -2.85 27.05 39.13
C LEU A 36 -3.43 27.05 37.72
N ALA A 37 -2.74 26.39 36.78
CA ALA A 37 -3.32 26.04 35.51
C ALA A 37 -4.62 25.27 35.78
N ARG A 38 -5.75 25.81 35.29
CA ARG A 38 -7.09 25.26 35.48
C ARG A 38 -7.24 23.97 34.67
N ASN A 39 -6.59 22.91 35.15
CA ASN A 39 -6.83 21.54 34.71
C ASN A 39 -8.30 21.22 34.97
N VAL A 40 -9.10 21.21 33.91
CA VAL A 40 -10.47 20.68 33.95
C VAL A 40 -10.36 19.16 34.11
N ARG A 41 -10.13 18.71 35.34
CA ARG A 41 -10.32 17.32 35.72
C ARG A 41 -11.82 17.04 35.70
N LEU A 42 -12.30 16.52 34.57
CA LEU A 42 -13.57 15.83 34.44
C LEU A 42 -13.58 14.61 35.37
N ARG A 43 -13.84 14.85 36.66
CA ARG A 43 -14.04 13.80 37.65
C ARG A 43 -15.48 13.31 37.51
N VAL A 44 -15.70 12.38 36.60
CA VAL A 44 -16.95 11.62 36.51
C VAL A 44 -17.10 10.80 37.79
N ARG A 45 -17.90 11.30 38.73
CA ARG A 45 -18.29 10.56 39.94
C ARG A 45 -19.59 9.84 39.64
N ALA A 46 -19.49 8.57 39.23
CA ALA A 46 -20.64 7.69 39.19
C ALA A 46 -21.05 7.35 40.63
N SER A 47 -22.13 7.95 41.12
CA SER A 47 -22.79 7.55 42.37
C SER A 47 -23.80 6.44 42.07
N ALA A 48 -23.45 5.20 42.42
CA ALA A 48 -24.43 4.11 42.43
C ALA A 48 -25.38 4.31 43.63
N SER A 49 -26.64 4.65 43.37
CA SER A 49 -27.68 4.60 44.40
C SER A 49 -27.95 3.14 44.76
N LYS A 50 -27.88 2.81 46.05
CA LYS A 50 -28.21 1.48 46.56
C LYS A 50 -29.73 1.31 46.53
N GLY A 51 -30.26 0.83 45.40
CA GLY A 51 -31.66 0.43 45.25
C GLY A 51 -31.74 -1.08 45.08
N ASP A 52 -32.49 -1.75 45.95
CA ASP A 52 -32.78 -3.18 45.81
C ASP A 52 -33.70 -3.39 44.60
N GLY A 53 -33.28 -4.25 43.67
CA GLY A 53 -34.03 -4.57 42.47
C GLY A 53 -33.20 -5.36 41.47
N ASN A 54 -33.69 -6.54 41.08
CA ASN A 54 -33.02 -7.41 40.10
C ASN A 54 -32.94 -6.73 38.72
N ALA A 55 -31.78 -6.13 38.42
CA ALA A 55 -31.41 -5.70 37.09
C ALA A 55 -29.92 -5.97 36.85
N GLN A 56 -29.61 -6.95 35.99
CA GLN A 56 -28.24 -7.23 35.56
C GLN A 56 -27.73 -6.07 34.69
N ALA A 57 -27.02 -5.12 35.31
CA ALA A 57 -26.28 -4.10 34.58
C ALA A 57 -25.17 -4.78 33.75
N ALA A 58 -25.31 -4.77 32.43
CA ALA A 58 -24.37 -5.40 31.52
C ALA A 58 -22.94 -4.84 31.70
N ASN A 59 -22.03 -5.70 32.15
CA ASN A 59 -20.72 -5.29 32.64
C ASN A 59 -19.69 -5.16 31.49
N TRP A 60 -19.93 -4.21 30.58
CA TRP A 60 -19.10 -3.98 29.37
C TRP A 60 -17.61 -3.72 29.66
N SER A 61 -17.27 -3.30 30.87
CA SER A 61 -15.90 -3.13 31.37
C SER A 61 -15.09 -4.42 31.37
N GLN A 62 -15.75 -5.58 31.48
CA GLN A 62 -15.14 -6.90 31.60
C GLN A 62 -14.71 -7.49 30.24
N TRP A 63 -15.19 -6.91 29.13
CA TRP A 63 -14.86 -7.32 27.76
C TRP A 63 -13.71 -6.52 27.13
N VAL A 64 -13.18 -5.51 27.84
CA VAL A 64 -12.02 -4.73 27.40
C VAL A 64 -10.75 -5.41 27.92
N PRO A 65 -9.84 -5.91 27.05
CA PRO A 65 -8.64 -6.62 27.49
C PRO A 65 -7.63 -5.68 28.15
N VAL A 66 -7.70 -5.53 29.47
CA VAL A 66 -6.77 -4.76 30.30
C VAL A 66 -5.41 -5.47 30.36
N GLY A 67 -4.60 -5.29 29.31
CA GLY A 67 -3.22 -5.76 29.27
C GLY A 67 -2.63 -6.06 27.89
N SER A 68 -3.44 -6.24 26.83
CA SER A 68 -2.90 -6.56 25.49
C SER A 68 -2.44 -5.33 24.71
N PHE A 69 -3.16 -4.21 24.84
CA PHE A 69 -2.78 -2.91 24.26
C PHE A 69 -1.86 -2.11 25.18
N ALA A 70 -0.72 -2.70 25.55
CA ALA A 70 0.38 -1.97 26.16
C ALA A 70 0.93 -0.97 25.13
N ALA A 71 0.61 0.32 25.30
CA ALA A 71 0.84 1.33 24.27
C ALA A 71 2.34 1.56 23.98
N ASP A 72 3.23 1.30 24.93
CA ASP A 72 4.67 1.23 24.69
C ASP A 72 5.05 0.18 23.64
N LYS A 73 4.36 -0.96 23.62
CA LYS A 73 4.56 -2.00 22.60
C LYS A 73 4.11 -1.51 21.23
N VAL A 74 3.00 -0.76 21.15
CA VAL A 74 2.53 -0.14 19.90
C VAL A 74 3.53 0.93 19.42
N PHE A 75 3.95 1.87 20.28
CA PHE A 75 4.92 2.90 19.89
C PHE A 75 6.31 2.32 19.56
N ARG A 76 6.75 1.24 20.23
CA ARG A 76 7.98 0.51 19.89
C ARG A 76 7.85 -0.25 18.56
N LEU A 77 6.70 -0.86 18.29
CA LEU A 77 6.43 -1.50 16.99
C LEU A 77 6.39 -0.47 15.86
N ILE A 78 5.79 0.70 16.07
CA ILE A 78 5.82 1.80 15.10
C ILE A 78 7.28 2.23 14.87
N ALA A 79 8.03 2.59 15.93
CA ALA A 79 9.42 3.04 15.80
C ALA A 79 10.36 1.99 15.18
N GLY A 80 10.09 0.69 15.40
CA GLY A 80 10.82 -0.43 14.80
C GLY A 80 10.42 -0.73 13.36
N ALA A 81 9.12 -0.68 13.02
CA ALA A 81 8.63 -0.87 11.66
C ALA A 81 9.09 0.27 10.73
N THR A 82 9.12 1.52 11.22
CA THR A 82 9.69 2.67 10.50
C THR A 82 11.22 2.64 10.38
N ALA A 83 11.90 1.68 11.03
CA ALA A 83 13.33 1.45 10.84
C ALA A 83 13.62 0.35 9.79
N SER A 84 12.59 -0.33 9.27
CA SER A 84 12.72 -1.19 8.09
C SER A 84 12.88 -0.33 6.84
N PRO A 85 13.78 -0.66 5.89
CA PRO A 85 13.87 0.06 4.62
C PRO A 85 12.59 -0.11 3.81
N ILE A 86 11.73 0.91 3.87
CA ILE A 86 10.44 0.96 3.18
C ILE A 86 10.67 1.14 1.68
N GLY A 87 10.07 0.24 0.89
CA GLY A 87 10.38 0.07 -0.52
C GLY A 87 11.50 -0.95 -0.71
N GLN A 88 11.12 -2.22 -0.91
CA GLN A 88 12.05 -3.34 -1.08
C GLN A 88 12.68 -3.37 -2.49
N PHE A 89 13.03 -2.20 -3.02
CA PHE A 89 13.80 -2.04 -4.24
C PHE A 89 15.23 -2.55 -3.99
N VAL A 90 15.64 -3.55 -4.75
CA VAL A 90 16.93 -4.21 -4.59
C VAL A 90 17.93 -3.52 -5.51
N ALA A 91 18.62 -2.49 -4.98
CA ALA A 91 19.55 -1.68 -5.78
C ALA A 91 20.77 -2.45 -6.35
N TYR A 92 21.06 -3.65 -5.82
CA TYR A 92 22.15 -4.51 -6.28
C TYR A 92 21.77 -6.00 -6.08
N PRO A 93 22.03 -6.91 -7.04
CA PRO A 93 22.79 -6.71 -8.28
C PRO A 93 21.98 -6.09 -9.42
N THR A 94 22.64 -5.28 -10.24
CA THR A 94 22.04 -4.68 -11.45
C THR A 94 21.89 -5.71 -12.56
N THR A 95 20.72 -6.34 -12.62
CA THR A 95 20.35 -7.30 -13.68
C THR A 95 19.64 -6.60 -14.85
N PHE A 96 19.51 -7.29 -16.00
CA PHE A 96 18.80 -6.78 -17.19
C PHE A 96 17.42 -6.19 -16.89
N LEU A 97 16.68 -6.77 -15.93
CA LEU A 97 15.36 -6.27 -15.55
C LEU A 97 15.42 -4.90 -14.85
N HIS A 98 16.54 -4.50 -14.26
CA HIS A 98 16.71 -3.15 -13.70
C HIS A 98 16.85 -2.07 -14.80
N SER A 99 17.43 -2.41 -15.95
CA SER A 99 17.59 -1.49 -17.09
C SER A 99 16.37 -1.36 -18.01
N VAL A 100 15.39 -2.27 -17.93
CA VAL A 100 14.15 -2.20 -18.72
C VAL A 100 13.28 -1.01 -18.26
N ASP A 101 12.64 -0.34 -19.21
CA ASP A 101 11.80 0.82 -18.97
C ASP A 101 10.64 0.51 -18.00
N PRO A 102 10.38 1.36 -16.99
CA PRO A 102 9.27 1.17 -16.04
C PRO A 102 7.89 1.05 -16.70
N ARG A 103 7.70 1.68 -17.87
CA ARG A 103 6.48 1.57 -18.68
C ARG A 103 6.29 0.15 -19.22
N VAL A 104 7.34 -0.42 -19.79
CA VAL A 104 7.33 -1.79 -20.35
C VAL A 104 7.08 -2.82 -19.25
N LYS A 105 7.68 -2.64 -18.06
CA LYS A 105 7.40 -3.48 -16.88
C LYS A 105 5.93 -3.47 -16.48
N LEU A 106 5.27 -2.31 -16.51
CA LEU A 106 3.85 -2.20 -16.16
C LEU A 106 2.96 -2.85 -17.24
N VAL A 107 3.28 -2.70 -18.53
CA VAL A 107 2.61 -3.46 -19.61
C VAL A 107 2.79 -4.98 -19.40
N TRP A 108 3.99 -5.43 -19.05
CA TRP A 108 4.29 -6.83 -18.72
C TRP A 108 3.47 -7.34 -17.53
N LEU A 109 3.38 -6.56 -16.45
CA LEU A 109 2.57 -6.89 -15.28
C LEU A 109 1.09 -7.03 -15.64
N LEU A 110 0.53 -6.05 -16.37
CA LEU A 110 -0.87 -6.08 -16.80
C LEU A 110 -1.16 -7.29 -17.70
N ALA A 111 -0.27 -7.59 -18.65
CA ALA A 111 -0.40 -8.77 -19.49
C ALA A 111 -0.31 -10.08 -18.69
N LEU A 112 0.60 -10.19 -17.72
CA LEU A 112 0.72 -11.35 -16.83
C LEU A 112 -0.45 -11.53 -15.86
N VAL A 113 -1.27 -10.51 -15.60
CA VAL A 113 -2.53 -10.65 -14.88
C VAL A 113 -3.63 -11.21 -15.78
N VAL A 114 -3.73 -10.75 -17.03
CA VAL A 114 -4.80 -11.13 -17.98
C VAL A 114 -4.55 -12.51 -18.61
N LEU A 115 -3.30 -12.82 -18.96
CA LEU A 115 -2.96 -13.99 -19.76
C LEU A 115 -3.27 -15.33 -19.07
N PRO A 116 -2.94 -15.56 -17.78
CA PRO A 116 -3.35 -16.78 -17.06
C PRO A 116 -4.86 -16.98 -17.01
N ALA A 117 -5.66 -15.90 -16.99
CA ALA A 117 -7.11 -16.01 -16.90
C ALA A 117 -7.71 -16.65 -18.17
N ARG A 118 -7.26 -16.24 -19.37
CA ARG A 118 -7.71 -16.83 -20.66
C ARG A 118 -7.00 -18.14 -21.03
N SER A 119 -5.74 -18.27 -20.65
CA SER A 119 -4.82 -19.33 -21.12
C SER A 119 -5.22 -20.76 -20.73
N HIS A 120 -4.90 -21.74 -21.58
CA HIS A 120 -5.04 -23.17 -21.27
C HIS A 120 -4.07 -23.63 -20.16
N ILE A 121 -4.38 -24.78 -19.55
CA ILE A 121 -3.63 -25.34 -18.41
C ILE A 121 -2.13 -25.51 -18.68
N ILE A 122 -1.72 -25.93 -19.90
CA ILE A 122 -0.32 -26.15 -20.25
C ILE A 122 0.49 -24.84 -20.25
N MET A 123 -0.11 -23.78 -20.80
CA MET A 123 0.49 -22.44 -20.89
C MET A 123 0.49 -21.73 -19.52
N ARG A 124 -0.48 -22.01 -18.64
CA ARG A 124 -0.45 -21.57 -17.23
C ARG A 124 0.74 -22.16 -16.47
N PHE A 125 0.99 -23.47 -16.58
CA PHE A 125 2.18 -24.08 -15.99
C PHE A 125 3.47 -23.56 -16.61
N GLY A 126 3.50 -23.35 -17.93
CA GLY A 126 4.62 -22.69 -18.61
C GLY A 126 4.93 -21.30 -18.06
N LEU A 127 3.91 -20.47 -17.81
CA LEU A 127 4.07 -19.15 -17.17
C LEU A 127 4.61 -19.24 -15.74
N VAL A 128 4.13 -20.20 -14.93
CA VAL A 128 4.63 -20.42 -13.57
C VAL A 128 6.12 -20.75 -13.60
N ILE A 129 6.53 -21.68 -14.47
CA ILE A 129 7.94 -22.09 -14.63
C ILE A 129 8.79 -20.94 -15.17
N TYR A 130 8.29 -20.17 -16.14
CA TYR A 130 8.99 -18.99 -16.65
C TYR A 130 9.26 -17.95 -15.56
N LEU A 131 8.25 -17.62 -14.75
CA LEU A 131 8.38 -16.63 -13.67
C LEU A 131 9.29 -17.08 -12.53
N THR A 132 9.39 -18.39 -12.27
CA THR A 132 10.27 -18.91 -11.21
C THR A 132 11.73 -18.88 -11.66
N LEU A 133 12.02 -19.30 -12.90
CA LEU A 133 13.33 -19.18 -13.51
C LEU A 133 13.77 -17.71 -13.64
N LEU A 134 12.87 -16.82 -14.08
CA LEU A 134 13.13 -15.38 -14.13
C LEU A 134 13.43 -14.82 -12.74
N SER A 135 12.69 -15.22 -11.70
CA SER A 135 12.97 -14.82 -10.33
C SER A 135 14.33 -15.33 -9.83
N MET A 136 14.72 -16.55 -10.20
CA MET A 136 16.00 -17.16 -9.85
C MET A 136 17.19 -16.42 -10.46
N TRP A 137 16.97 -15.88 -11.67
CA TRP A 137 17.97 -15.14 -12.42
C TRP A 137 18.11 -13.68 -11.97
N VAL A 138 17.01 -13.06 -11.54
CA VAL A 138 16.93 -11.60 -11.30
C VAL A 138 17.23 -11.22 -9.84
N LEU A 139 16.86 -12.03 -8.84
CA LEU A 139 17.02 -11.71 -7.42
C LEU A 139 18.21 -12.43 -6.77
N PRO A 140 18.85 -11.82 -5.75
CA PRO A 140 19.87 -12.51 -4.95
C PRO A 140 19.26 -13.68 -4.16
N ARG A 141 20.06 -14.73 -3.93
CA ARG A 141 19.60 -16.03 -3.42
C ARG A 141 18.85 -15.97 -2.08
N ASN A 142 19.10 -14.95 -1.25
CA ASN A 142 18.44 -14.79 0.05
C ASN A 142 17.04 -14.13 -0.07
N ALA A 143 16.82 -13.31 -1.10
CA ALA A 143 15.55 -12.60 -1.29
C ALA A 143 14.51 -13.47 -2.01
N TRP A 144 14.94 -14.18 -3.07
CA TRP A 144 14.02 -14.96 -3.90
C TRP A 144 13.46 -16.20 -3.19
N THR A 145 14.23 -16.86 -2.30
CA THR A 145 13.79 -18.05 -1.55
C THR A 145 12.62 -17.73 -0.64
N ASP A 146 12.73 -16.62 0.08
CA ASP A 146 11.74 -16.15 1.04
C ASP A 146 10.47 -15.67 0.33
N GLN A 147 10.64 -14.95 -0.78
CA GLN A 147 9.53 -14.48 -1.60
C GLN A 147 8.77 -15.65 -2.24
N LEU A 148 9.46 -16.50 -3.02
CA LEU A 148 8.83 -17.63 -3.69
C LEU A 148 8.29 -18.66 -2.70
N GLY A 149 8.99 -18.94 -1.61
CA GLY A 149 8.50 -19.87 -0.58
C GLY A 149 7.13 -19.46 -0.05
N ARG A 150 6.92 -18.17 0.25
CA ARG A 150 5.62 -17.64 0.68
C ARG A 150 4.55 -17.71 -0.42
N VAL A 151 4.88 -17.34 -1.66
CA VAL A 151 3.92 -17.36 -2.79
C VAL A 151 3.54 -18.80 -3.16
N TYR A 152 4.49 -19.73 -3.18
CA TYR A 152 4.24 -21.15 -3.38
C TYR A 152 3.37 -21.73 -2.27
N LEU A 153 3.68 -21.47 -1.00
CA LEU A 153 2.86 -21.90 0.14
C LEU A 153 1.42 -21.41 -0.01
N LEU A 154 1.22 -20.11 -0.28
CA LEU A 154 -0.11 -19.53 -0.51
C LEU A 154 -0.85 -20.23 -1.66
N SER A 155 -0.19 -20.41 -2.82
CA SER A 155 -0.79 -21.05 -3.99
C SER A 155 -1.11 -22.54 -3.76
N GLY A 156 -0.28 -23.26 -3.00
CA GLY A 156 -0.49 -24.66 -2.63
C GLY A 156 -1.62 -24.83 -1.61
N LEU A 157 -1.71 -23.94 -0.63
CA LEU A 157 -2.82 -23.89 0.32
C LEU A 157 -4.15 -23.62 -0.39
N LEU A 158 -4.17 -22.67 -1.33
CA LEU A 158 -5.33 -22.40 -2.17
C LEU A 158 -5.66 -23.60 -3.08
N PHE A 159 -4.67 -24.25 -3.68
CA PHE A 159 -4.89 -25.46 -4.48
C PHE A 159 -5.56 -26.58 -3.67
N ILE A 160 -5.05 -26.86 -2.46
CA ILE A 160 -5.59 -27.90 -1.58
C ILE A 160 -7.01 -27.54 -1.11
N THR A 161 -7.21 -26.32 -0.60
CA THR A 161 -8.52 -25.90 -0.08
C THR A 161 -9.60 -25.82 -1.15
N LEU A 162 -9.29 -25.30 -2.34
CA LEU A 162 -10.25 -25.21 -3.44
C LEU A 162 -10.49 -26.56 -4.13
N GLY A 163 -9.45 -27.40 -4.23
CA GLY A 163 -9.55 -28.73 -4.85
C GLY A 163 -10.32 -29.75 -4.00
N LEU A 164 -10.30 -29.60 -2.67
CA LEU A 164 -11.11 -30.38 -1.74
C LEU A 164 -12.49 -29.73 -1.46
N GLY A 165 -12.61 -28.41 -1.62
CA GLY A 165 -13.82 -27.65 -1.30
C GLY A 165 -14.81 -27.46 -2.44
N SER A 166 -14.44 -27.72 -3.70
CA SER A 166 -15.28 -27.44 -4.88
C SER A 166 -16.64 -28.15 -4.89
N ASP A 167 -16.71 -29.32 -4.26
CA ASP A 167 -17.91 -30.16 -4.19
C ASP A 167 -18.54 -30.15 -2.77
N GLY A 168 -17.96 -29.39 -1.84
CA GLY A 168 -18.47 -29.21 -0.47
C GLY A 168 -19.62 -28.22 -0.34
N VAL A 169 -19.93 -27.46 -1.40
CA VAL A 169 -21.12 -26.61 -1.47
C VAL A 169 -22.24 -27.40 -2.14
N PRO A 170 -23.26 -27.89 -1.41
CA PRO A 170 -24.40 -28.54 -2.05
C PRO A 170 -25.08 -27.53 -2.97
N ALA A 171 -25.42 -27.97 -4.19
CA ALA A 171 -26.09 -27.11 -5.16
C ALA A 171 -27.44 -26.65 -4.60
N LEU A 172 -27.52 -25.38 -4.19
CA LEU A 172 -28.78 -24.75 -3.73
C LEU A 172 -29.84 -24.66 -4.84
N VAL A 173 -29.46 -24.95 -6.09
CA VAL A 173 -30.38 -25.17 -7.19
C VAL A 173 -30.96 -26.59 -7.07
N GLN A 174 -32.14 -26.70 -6.47
CA GLN A 174 -32.95 -27.92 -6.57
C GLN A 174 -33.13 -28.29 -8.05
N LEU A 175 -32.83 -29.54 -8.39
CA LEU A 175 -33.05 -30.06 -9.74
C LEU A 175 -34.56 -30.04 -10.02
N ARG A 176 -35.01 -29.20 -10.97
CA ARG A 176 -36.45 -28.99 -11.23
C ARG A 176 -37.13 -30.17 -11.91
N THR A 177 -36.37 -31.20 -12.28
CA THR A 177 -36.85 -32.46 -12.86
C THR A 177 -36.95 -33.51 -11.76
N PRO A 178 -38.11 -34.20 -11.59
CA PRO A 178 -38.20 -35.32 -10.67
C PRO A 178 -37.22 -36.45 -11.07
N PRO A 179 -36.78 -37.30 -10.12
CA PRO A 179 -35.88 -38.41 -10.42
C PRO A 179 -36.46 -39.33 -11.52
N PRO A 180 -35.64 -39.89 -12.43
CA PRO A 180 -36.13 -40.75 -13.52
C PRO A 180 -37.00 -41.93 -13.05
N ALA A 181 -36.76 -42.43 -11.84
CA ALA A 181 -37.57 -43.46 -11.18
C ALA A 181 -39.04 -43.06 -10.93
N MET A 182 -39.33 -41.76 -10.75
CA MET A 182 -40.72 -41.26 -10.63
C MET A 182 -41.41 -41.09 -11.99
N MET A 183 -40.66 -41.10 -13.09
CA MET A 183 -41.19 -40.87 -14.44
C MET A 183 -41.39 -42.16 -15.24
N GLY A 184 -41.07 -43.32 -14.65
CA GLY A 184 -41.28 -44.64 -15.26
C GLY A 184 -40.34 -44.98 -16.42
N LEU A 185 -39.31 -44.17 -16.68
CA LEU A 185 -38.30 -44.49 -17.69
C LEU A 185 -37.38 -45.61 -17.20
N PRO A 186 -36.95 -46.54 -18.09
CA PRO A 186 -35.89 -47.48 -17.75
C PRO A 186 -34.61 -46.73 -17.39
N ASN A 187 -33.90 -47.21 -16.36
CA ASN A 187 -32.61 -46.64 -15.97
C ASN A 187 -31.67 -46.59 -17.17
N LEU A 188 -31.05 -45.43 -17.40
CA LEU A 188 -30.09 -45.24 -18.49
C LEU A 188 -29.00 -46.33 -18.44
N PRO A 189 -28.64 -46.94 -19.59
CA PRO A 189 -27.70 -48.04 -19.61
C PRO A 189 -26.34 -47.65 -19.05
N VAL A 190 -25.65 -48.62 -18.46
CA VAL A 190 -24.34 -48.48 -17.78
C VAL A 190 -23.18 -48.19 -18.77
N SER A 191 -23.47 -47.77 -20.00
CA SER A 191 -22.49 -47.34 -21.00
C SER A 191 -21.81 -46.00 -20.67
N LEU A 192 -22.35 -45.23 -19.72
CA LEU A 192 -21.70 -44.02 -19.16
C LEU A 192 -20.63 -44.33 -18.09
N SER A 193 -20.36 -45.62 -17.81
CA SER A 193 -19.42 -46.10 -16.78
C SER A 193 -17.96 -45.63 -16.99
N GLY A 194 -17.57 -45.22 -18.20
CA GLY A 194 -16.22 -44.74 -18.48
C GLY A 194 -15.86 -43.36 -17.89
N TYR A 195 -16.85 -42.54 -17.49
CA TYR A 195 -16.58 -41.18 -17.00
C TYR A 195 -16.48 -41.08 -15.48
N ALA A 196 -15.31 -41.41 -14.93
CA ALA A 196 -15.00 -41.23 -13.51
C ALA A 196 -14.86 -39.72 -13.16
N TYR A 197 -15.94 -39.11 -12.67
CA TYR A 197 -15.95 -37.70 -12.26
C TYR A 197 -15.16 -37.44 -10.96
N THR A 198 -15.15 -38.41 -10.03
CA THR A 198 -14.26 -38.44 -8.86
C THR A 198 -12.96 -39.16 -9.23
N ILE A 199 -11.82 -38.51 -8.97
CA ILE A 199 -10.49 -39.10 -9.15
C ILE A 199 -10.12 -39.91 -7.91
N THR A 200 -10.32 -39.34 -6.72
CA THR A 200 -10.10 -40.02 -5.43
C THR A 200 -11.20 -39.63 -4.44
N LYS A 201 -11.48 -40.54 -3.51
CA LYS A 201 -12.38 -40.31 -2.36
C LYS A 201 -11.56 -40.52 -1.09
N LEU A 202 -11.42 -39.48 -0.27
CA LEU A 202 -10.63 -39.51 0.96
C LEU A 202 -11.54 -39.14 2.14
N GLY A 203 -12.37 -40.10 2.55
CA GLY A 203 -13.42 -39.89 3.56
C GLY A 203 -14.52 -38.96 3.05
N PRO A 204 -14.95 -37.94 3.83
CA PRO A 204 -15.99 -36.99 3.40
C PRO A 204 -15.53 -36.03 2.29
N LEU A 205 -14.24 -36.02 1.95
CA LEU A 205 -13.66 -35.16 0.92
C LEU A 205 -13.57 -35.94 -0.41
N THR A 206 -14.29 -35.49 -1.43
CA THR A 206 -14.24 -36.08 -2.78
C THR A 206 -13.45 -35.17 -3.72
N PHE A 207 -12.37 -35.68 -4.31
CA PHE A 207 -11.56 -34.93 -5.26
C PHE A 207 -12.09 -35.15 -6.68
N THR A 208 -12.76 -34.15 -7.25
CA THR A 208 -13.34 -34.23 -8.59
C THR A 208 -12.41 -33.68 -9.67
N ARG A 209 -12.60 -34.16 -10.90
CA ARG A 209 -11.90 -33.63 -12.09
C ARG A 209 -12.18 -32.14 -12.32
N LYS A 210 -13.37 -31.67 -11.93
CA LYS A 210 -13.76 -30.24 -11.95
C LYS A 210 -13.02 -29.45 -10.87
N GLY A 211 -12.98 -29.96 -9.64
CA GLY A 211 -12.22 -29.40 -8.53
C GLY A 211 -10.73 -29.24 -8.86
N LEU A 212 -10.09 -30.28 -9.40
CA LEU A 212 -8.70 -30.23 -9.87
C LEU A 212 -8.46 -29.12 -10.91
N SER A 213 -9.36 -28.98 -11.89
CA SER A 213 -9.25 -27.96 -12.95
C SER A 213 -9.41 -26.53 -12.40
N VAL A 214 -10.39 -26.30 -11.52
CA VAL A 214 -10.61 -24.98 -10.90
C VAL A 214 -9.48 -24.64 -9.93
N ALA A 215 -9.05 -25.57 -9.09
CA ALA A 215 -7.96 -25.39 -8.14
C ALA A 215 -6.63 -25.08 -8.84
N SER A 216 -6.26 -25.85 -9.87
CA SER A 216 -5.03 -25.59 -10.66
C SER A 216 -5.09 -24.23 -11.36
N THR A 217 -6.25 -23.83 -11.89
CA THR A 217 -6.47 -22.50 -12.48
C THR A 217 -6.20 -21.39 -11.47
N VAL A 218 -6.85 -21.43 -10.30
CA VAL A 218 -6.74 -20.40 -9.27
C VAL A 218 -5.34 -20.37 -8.64
N ALA A 219 -4.72 -21.53 -8.42
CA ALA A 219 -3.35 -21.61 -7.91
C ALA A 219 -2.33 -20.99 -8.88
N CYS A 220 -2.42 -21.30 -10.18
CA CYS A 220 -1.53 -20.70 -11.19
C CYS A 220 -1.76 -19.19 -11.35
N LEU A 221 -3.01 -18.74 -11.39
CA LEU A 221 -3.35 -17.31 -11.43
C LEU A 221 -2.77 -16.58 -10.21
N THR A 222 -3.03 -17.10 -9.01
CA THR A 222 -2.54 -16.50 -7.77
C THR A 222 -1.01 -16.42 -7.76
N PHE A 223 -0.33 -17.51 -8.12
CA PHE A 223 1.13 -17.54 -8.23
C PHE A 223 1.65 -16.48 -9.19
N THR A 224 1.14 -16.46 -10.43
CA THR A 224 1.62 -15.56 -11.50
C THR A 224 1.40 -14.08 -11.15
N VAL A 225 0.25 -13.73 -10.57
CA VAL A 225 -0.05 -12.34 -10.14
C VAL A 225 0.85 -11.89 -9.00
N PHE A 226 0.95 -12.65 -7.90
CA PHE A 226 1.79 -12.25 -6.77
C PHE A 226 3.28 -12.21 -7.13
N GLN A 227 3.76 -13.19 -7.90
CA GLN A 227 5.17 -13.25 -8.27
C GLN A 227 5.56 -12.15 -9.27
N SER A 228 4.72 -11.85 -10.27
CA SER A 228 4.99 -10.75 -11.23
C SER A 228 4.94 -9.37 -10.56
N ALA A 229 3.98 -9.12 -9.67
CA ALA A 229 3.89 -7.89 -8.91
C ALA A 229 5.13 -7.68 -8.00
N SER A 230 5.56 -8.73 -7.30
CA SER A 230 6.75 -8.67 -6.43
C SER A 230 8.05 -8.50 -7.23
N LEU A 231 8.16 -9.11 -8.41
CA LEU A 231 9.29 -8.90 -9.34
C LEU A 231 9.34 -7.45 -9.85
N CYS A 232 8.19 -6.85 -10.18
CA CYS A 232 8.11 -5.46 -10.61
C CYS A 232 8.49 -4.49 -9.47
N LEU A 233 8.01 -4.74 -8.25
CA LEU A 233 8.26 -3.88 -7.08
C LEU A 233 9.71 -3.96 -6.59
N THR A 234 10.36 -5.13 -6.71
CA THR A 234 11.77 -5.30 -6.32
C THR A 234 12.75 -4.67 -7.32
N THR A 235 12.36 -4.54 -8.60
CA THR A 235 13.24 -4.06 -9.69
C THR A 235 12.90 -2.67 -10.23
N THR A 236 11.98 -1.93 -9.59
CA THR A 236 11.55 -0.59 -10.01
C THR A 236 11.39 0.32 -8.80
N THR A 237 11.92 1.54 -8.85
CA THR A 237 11.73 2.49 -7.74
C THR A 237 10.29 3.04 -7.72
N PRO A 238 9.76 3.46 -6.57
CA PRO A 238 8.40 4.01 -6.51
C PRO A 238 8.23 5.28 -7.37
N GLU A 239 9.26 6.11 -7.49
CA GLU A 239 9.27 7.29 -8.38
C GLU A 239 9.18 6.90 -9.86
N GLN A 240 9.94 5.89 -10.28
CA GLN A 240 9.87 5.31 -11.62
C GLN A 240 8.49 4.69 -11.92
N LEU A 241 7.87 4.05 -10.93
CA LEU A 241 6.54 3.46 -11.06
C LEU A 241 5.45 4.54 -11.21
N ALA A 242 5.53 5.64 -10.44
CA ALA A 242 4.64 6.80 -10.61
C ALA A 242 4.82 7.47 -11.98
N PHE A 243 6.05 7.53 -12.50
CA PHE A 243 6.32 7.99 -13.86
C PHE A 243 5.77 7.05 -14.94
N ALA A 244 5.82 5.73 -14.73
CA ALA A 244 5.14 4.77 -15.62
C ALA A 244 3.62 5.00 -15.61
N LEU A 245 3.03 5.14 -14.42
CA LEU A 245 1.59 5.36 -14.21
C LEU A 245 1.07 6.61 -14.94
N ARG A 246 1.87 7.69 -15.03
CA ARG A 246 1.56 8.87 -15.88
C ARG A 246 1.16 8.48 -17.29
N TRP A 247 1.88 7.55 -17.92
CA TRP A 247 1.63 7.14 -19.30
C TRP A 247 0.26 6.46 -19.45
N PHE A 248 -0.12 5.61 -18.48
CA PHE A 248 -1.45 4.97 -18.44
C PHE A 248 -2.59 5.96 -18.12
N MET A 249 -2.29 7.08 -17.44
CA MET A 249 -3.26 8.15 -17.20
C MET A 249 -3.40 9.15 -18.36
N LEU A 250 -2.50 9.19 -19.34
CA LEU A 250 -2.62 10.07 -20.51
C LEU A 250 -4.00 10.02 -21.23
N PRO A 251 -4.62 8.86 -21.49
CA PRO A 251 -5.96 8.82 -22.11
C PRO A 251 -7.05 9.50 -21.26
N LEU A 252 -6.93 9.52 -19.92
CA LEU A 252 -7.87 10.22 -19.04
C LEU A 252 -7.87 11.74 -19.25
N ARG A 253 -6.83 12.31 -19.87
CA ARG A 253 -6.80 13.73 -20.27
C ARG A 253 -7.94 14.08 -21.22
N TYR A 254 -8.40 13.13 -22.06
CA TYR A 254 -9.53 13.35 -22.97
C TYR A 254 -10.87 13.54 -22.21
N ILE A 255 -10.96 13.03 -20.97
CA ILE A 255 -12.12 13.15 -20.09
C ILE A 255 -12.04 14.47 -19.25
N GLY A 256 -11.05 15.33 -19.52
CA GLY A 256 -10.84 16.60 -18.81
C GLY A 256 -10.03 16.50 -17.51
N VAL A 257 -9.45 15.34 -17.22
CA VAL A 257 -8.66 15.11 -15.99
C VAL A 257 -7.24 15.70 -16.11
N SER A 258 -6.80 16.47 -15.11
CA SER A 258 -5.48 17.12 -15.08
C SER A 258 -4.34 16.18 -14.67
N VAL A 259 -3.99 15.25 -15.56
CA VAL A 259 -2.95 14.21 -15.34
C VAL A 259 -1.63 14.77 -14.82
N SER A 260 -1.20 15.96 -15.30
CA SER A 260 0.04 16.62 -14.86
C SER A 260 0.07 16.92 -13.35
N GLU A 261 -1.05 17.40 -12.80
CA GLU A 261 -1.18 17.76 -11.38
C GLU A 261 -1.27 16.51 -10.49
N ILE A 262 -1.99 15.49 -10.95
CA ILE A 262 -2.10 14.20 -10.24
C ILE A 262 -0.71 13.54 -10.13
N VAL A 263 0.07 13.55 -11.20
CA VAL A 263 1.42 12.96 -11.18
C VAL A 263 2.40 13.79 -10.37
N LEU A 264 2.30 15.13 -10.42
CA LEU A 264 3.12 16.02 -9.59
C LEU A 264 2.84 15.80 -8.10
N THR A 265 1.56 15.76 -7.70
CA THR A 265 1.17 15.51 -6.30
C THR A 265 1.56 14.10 -5.84
N LEU A 266 1.43 13.08 -6.71
CA LEU A 266 1.90 11.73 -6.43
C LEU A 266 3.42 11.68 -6.19
N LEU A 267 4.24 12.20 -7.10
CA LEU A 267 5.70 12.20 -6.95
C LEU A 267 6.17 13.01 -5.75
N LEU A 268 5.52 14.14 -5.48
CA LEU A 268 5.78 14.94 -4.29
C LEU A 268 5.44 14.15 -3.01
N SER A 269 4.32 13.43 -2.99
CA SER A 269 3.93 12.58 -1.86
C SER A 269 4.89 11.41 -1.64
N LEU A 270 5.40 10.79 -2.71
CA LEU A 270 6.40 9.72 -2.64
C LEU A 270 7.72 10.23 -2.05
N ARG A 271 8.14 11.45 -2.39
CA ARG A 271 9.33 12.07 -1.79
C ARG A 271 9.10 12.45 -0.32
N PHE A 272 7.88 12.87 0.04
CA PHE A 272 7.53 13.16 1.43
C PHE A 272 7.41 11.94 2.31
N ILE A 273 7.13 10.75 1.77
CA ILE A 273 6.84 9.57 2.59
C ILE A 273 8.00 9.23 3.54
N SER A 274 9.25 9.33 3.09
CA SER A 274 10.44 9.10 3.91
C SER A 274 10.57 10.14 5.03
N LEU A 275 10.39 11.42 4.70
CA LEU A 275 10.44 12.51 5.68
C LEU A 275 9.34 12.36 6.75
N VAL A 276 8.13 11.98 6.34
CA VAL A 276 7.02 11.70 7.26
C VAL A 276 7.34 10.51 8.16
N PHE A 277 7.94 9.44 7.62
CA PHE A 277 8.34 8.29 8.44
C PHE A 277 9.44 8.62 9.45
N ASP A 278 10.45 9.41 9.08
CA ASP A 278 11.49 9.89 9.99
C ASP A 278 10.91 10.78 11.10
N GLU A 279 9.99 11.69 10.76
CA GLU A 279 9.32 12.56 11.75
C GLU A 279 8.42 11.76 12.71
N VAL A 280 7.62 10.84 12.17
CA VAL A 280 6.81 9.87 12.94
C VAL A 280 7.69 9.08 13.91
N ARG A 281 8.83 8.56 13.45
CA ARG A 281 9.81 7.81 14.25
C ARG A 281 10.42 8.68 15.35
N ASN A 282 10.85 9.90 15.03
CA ASN A 282 11.45 10.84 15.98
C ASN A 282 10.47 11.25 17.08
N ILE A 283 9.22 11.57 16.72
CA ILE A 283 8.17 11.87 17.71
C ILE A 283 7.84 10.63 18.56
N ALA A 284 7.77 9.43 17.97
CA ALA A 284 7.49 8.19 18.70
C ALA A 284 8.58 7.89 19.74
N LEU A 285 9.86 7.98 19.36
CA LEU A 285 11.01 7.84 20.27
C LEU A 285 11.00 8.95 21.35
N GLY A 286 10.61 10.18 20.98
CA GLY A 286 10.41 11.31 21.89
C GLY A 286 9.26 11.16 22.89
N ILE A 287 8.30 10.26 22.62
CA ILE A 287 7.24 9.87 23.57
C ILE A 287 7.68 8.68 24.43
N VAL A 288 8.34 7.67 23.84
CA VAL A 288 8.84 6.49 24.57
C VAL A 288 9.95 6.85 25.56
N SER A 289 10.77 7.86 25.26
CA SER A 289 11.81 8.37 26.17
C SER A 289 11.24 9.16 27.36
N ARG A 290 10.00 9.65 27.28
CA ARG A 290 9.31 10.20 28.44
C ARG A 290 8.95 9.04 29.37
N ARG A 291 9.27 9.20 30.65
CA ARG A 291 9.04 8.22 31.73
C ARG A 291 7.55 8.08 32.09
N ILE A 292 6.75 7.70 31.10
CA ILE A 292 5.32 7.37 31.25
C ILE A 292 5.25 5.95 31.84
N ASN A 293 4.49 5.78 32.93
CA ASN A 293 4.30 4.48 33.56
C ASN A 293 3.26 3.64 32.80
N TRP A 294 3.61 3.16 31.61
CA TRP A 294 2.71 2.44 30.69
C TRP A 294 1.91 1.29 31.33
N LYS A 295 2.46 0.63 32.37
CA LYS A 295 1.78 -0.44 33.13
C LYS A 295 0.64 0.04 34.04
N GLN A 296 0.50 1.35 34.29
CA GLN A 296 -0.50 1.95 35.18
C GLN A 296 -1.54 2.79 34.43
N LEU A 297 -1.41 2.94 33.11
CA LEU A 297 -2.32 3.75 32.31
C LEU A 297 -3.66 3.04 32.06
N THR A 298 -4.74 3.81 32.16
CA THR A 298 -6.04 3.39 31.65
C THR A 298 -6.09 3.49 30.11
N VAL A 299 -7.09 2.82 29.52
CA VAL A 299 -7.33 2.86 28.06
C VAL A 299 -7.64 4.29 27.58
N MET A 300 -8.35 5.09 28.38
CA MET A 300 -8.68 6.48 28.04
C MET A 300 -7.44 7.38 28.03
N GLU A 301 -6.59 7.30 29.06
CA GLU A 301 -5.32 8.06 29.11
C GLU A 301 -4.36 7.66 27.96
N THR A 302 -4.41 6.39 27.55
CA THR A 302 -3.67 5.89 26.39
C THR A 302 -4.15 6.54 25.09
N ILE A 303 -5.47 6.65 24.90
CA ILE A 303 -6.07 7.30 23.72
C ILE A 303 -5.71 8.80 23.68
N ASP A 304 -5.74 9.50 24.82
CA ASP A 304 -5.34 10.92 24.90
C ASP A 304 -3.86 11.14 24.48
N ILE A 305 -2.96 10.25 24.89
CA ILE A 305 -1.55 10.29 24.48
C ILE A 305 -1.41 10.05 22.97
N PHE A 306 -2.14 9.06 22.43
CA PHE A 306 -2.17 8.78 21.00
C PHE A 306 -2.73 9.96 20.20
N PHE A 307 -3.82 10.59 20.65
CA PHE A 307 -4.38 11.78 20.00
C PHE A 307 -3.42 12.98 20.02
N ASN A 308 -2.71 13.19 21.13
CA ASN A 308 -1.66 14.21 21.21
C ASN A 308 -0.46 13.91 20.29
N TYR A 309 -0.14 12.63 20.06
CA TYR A 309 0.86 12.19 19.09
C TYR A 309 0.42 12.52 17.65
N PHE A 310 -0.81 12.16 17.25
CA PHE A 310 -1.35 12.55 15.93
C PHE A 310 -1.38 14.06 15.73
N ARG A 311 -1.85 14.82 16.72
CA ARG A 311 -1.87 16.30 16.65
C ARG A 311 -0.49 16.89 16.35
N ARG A 312 0.58 16.32 16.92
CA ARG A 312 1.97 16.74 16.68
C ARG A 312 2.42 16.42 15.26
N ILE A 313 2.19 15.18 14.81
CA ILE A 313 2.52 14.75 13.45
C ILE A 313 1.82 15.63 12.42
N PHE A 314 0.49 15.80 12.54
CA PHE A 314 -0.27 16.64 11.61
C PHE A 314 0.24 18.08 11.59
N LYS A 315 0.51 18.70 12.75
CA LYS A 315 1.06 20.07 12.79
C LYS A 315 2.40 20.16 12.03
N ASN A 316 3.29 19.19 12.20
CA ASN A 316 4.59 19.21 11.53
C ASN A 316 4.44 18.95 10.02
N ILE A 317 3.62 17.99 9.60
CA ILE A 317 3.32 17.73 8.18
C ILE A 317 2.71 18.95 7.50
N PHE A 318 1.72 19.64 8.11
CA PHE A 318 1.16 20.88 7.57
C PHE A 318 2.20 22.00 7.48
N SER A 319 3.09 22.13 8.46
CA SER A 319 4.19 23.10 8.40
C SER A 319 5.17 22.81 7.26
N HIS A 320 5.46 21.53 6.96
CA HIS A 320 6.28 21.16 5.82
C HIS A 320 5.57 21.41 4.49
N ALA A 321 4.28 21.06 4.39
CA ALA A 321 3.47 21.33 3.19
C ALA A 321 3.45 22.83 2.85
N GLU A 322 3.27 23.69 3.86
CA GLU A 322 3.32 25.15 3.70
C GLU A 322 4.70 25.64 3.24
N GLN A 323 5.78 25.17 3.87
CA GLN A 323 7.16 25.53 3.47
C GLN A 323 7.47 25.13 2.03
N ILE A 324 7.05 23.95 1.59
CA ILE A 324 7.26 23.50 0.21
C ILE A 324 6.37 24.27 -0.76
N SER A 325 5.10 24.55 -0.42
CA SER A 325 4.20 25.39 -1.23
C SER A 325 4.81 26.78 -1.47
N GLN A 326 5.21 27.47 -0.40
CA GLN A 326 5.88 28.77 -0.49
C GLN A 326 7.18 28.69 -1.32
N ALA A 327 8.01 27.66 -1.11
CA ALA A 327 9.24 27.47 -1.86
C ALA A 327 9.03 27.06 -3.34
N MET A 328 7.84 26.57 -3.71
CA MET A 328 7.44 26.35 -5.11
C MET A 328 6.98 27.66 -5.75
N ILE A 329 6.17 28.46 -5.05
CA ILE A 329 5.70 29.78 -5.51
C ILE A 329 6.89 30.73 -5.74
N VAL A 330 7.85 30.79 -4.81
CA VAL A 330 9.07 31.62 -4.95
C VAL A 330 9.95 31.17 -6.12
N ARG A 331 9.93 29.89 -6.48
CA ARG A 331 10.60 29.36 -7.69
C ARG A 331 9.80 29.57 -8.99
N GLY A 332 8.66 30.25 -8.95
CA GLY A 332 7.84 30.57 -10.11
C GLY A 332 6.88 29.47 -10.56
N PHE A 333 6.58 28.48 -9.70
CA PHE A 333 5.53 27.50 -9.99
C PHE A 333 4.15 28.17 -9.92
N LYS A 334 3.41 28.18 -11.04
CA LYS A 334 2.10 28.84 -11.16
C LYS A 334 0.90 27.91 -11.08
N GLY A 335 1.11 26.60 -10.94
CA GLY A 335 0.03 25.59 -10.87
C GLY A 335 -0.68 25.27 -12.20
N ASP A 336 -0.60 26.14 -13.20
CA ASP A 336 -1.23 25.91 -14.50
C ASP A 336 -0.59 24.76 -15.31
N SER A 337 -1.40 23.77 -15.63
CA SER A 337 -1.08 22.58 -16.44
C SER A 337 -0.57 22.90 -17.86
N GLY A 338 -0.93 24.06 -18.42
CA GLY A 338 -0.55 24.46 -19.78
C GLY A 338 0.85 25.10 -19.87
N SER A 339 1.28 25.85 -18.86
CA SER A 339 2.51 26.66 -18.91
C SER A 339 3.79 25.95 -18.45
N HIS A 340 3.70 24.80 -17.77
CA HIS A 340 4.87 24.12 -17.19
C HIS A 340 5.18 22.77 -17.84
N LYS A 341 6.32 22.69 -18.55
CA LYS A 341 6.86 21.41 -19.03
C LYS A 341 7.64 20.72 -17.91
N ILE A 342 7.02 19.74 -17.26
CA ILE A 342 7.68 18.94 -16.22
C ILE A 342 8.66 17.96 -16.89
N TYR A 343 9.95 18.18 -16.71
CA TYR A 343 11.01 17.28 -17.15
C TYR A 343 11.22 16.19 -16.08
N PHE A 344 11.09 14.93 -16.49
CA PHE A 344 11.36 13.78 -15.65
C PHE A 344 12.68 13.15 -16.10
N LEU A 345 13.51 12.68 -15.18
CA LEU A 345 14.83 12.06 -15.44
C LEU A 345 14.77 10.73 -16.22
N SER A 346 13.59 10.33 -16.70
CA SER A 346 13.34 9.15 -17.52
C SER A 346 12.56 9.54 -18.79
N GLU A 347 13.00 10.60 -19.47
CA GLU A 347 12.90 10.66 -20.94
C GLU A 347 13.83 9.58 -21.52
N SER A 348 13.45 8.33 -21.29
CA SER A 348 14.18 7.15 -21.74
C SER A 348 14.05 7.07 -23.26
N SER A 349 15.19 7.12 -23.95
CA SER A 349 15.24 6.73 -25.35
C SER A 349 14.92 5.25 -25.42
N PHE A 350 13.78 4.92 -26.03
CA PHE A 350 13.26 3.56 -26.17
C PHE A 350 14.37 2.57 -26.54
N GLY A 351 14.77 1.74 -25.59
CA GLY A 351 15.98 0.94 -25.71
C GLY A 351 15.79 -0.23 -26.67
N MET A 352 16.88 -0.69 -27.28
CA MET A 352 16.87 -1.99 -27.98
C MET A 352 16.43 -3.13 -27.01
N VAL A 353 16.79 -2.99 -25.73
CA VAL A 353 16.34 -3.81 -24.60
C VAL A 353 14.81 -3.84 -24.47
N ASP A 354 14.17 -2.68 -24.55
CA ASP A 354 12.71 -2.52 -24.40
C ASP A 354 11.96 -3.10 -25.60
N ALA A 355 12.49 -2.88 -26.82
CA ALA A 355 11.97 -3.48 -28.03
C ALA A 355 12.02 -5.02 -27.99
N ILE A 356 13.12 -5.61 -27.52
CA ILE A 356 13.24 -7.08 -27.32
C ILE A 356 12.24 -7.56 -26.27
N CYS A 357 12.08 -6.83 -25.16
CA CYS A 357 11.17 -7.19 -24.07
C CYS A 357 9.69 -7.15 -24.51
N LEU A 358 9.32 -6.19 -25.36
CA LEU A 358 7.98 -6.10 -25.97
C LEU A 358 7.78 -7.14 -27.06
N LEU A 359 8.78 -7.43 -27.90
CA LEU A 359 8.71 -8.50 -28.88
C LEU A 359 8.42 -9.84 -28.18
N PHE A 360 9.18 -10.17 -27.13
CA PHE A 360 8.95 -11.38 -26.35
C PHE A 360 7.53 -11.41 -25.73
N LEU A 361 7.00 -10.27 -25.27
CA LEU A 361 5.63 -10.17 -24.80
C LEU A 361 4.60 -10.45 -25.90
N THR A 362 4.77 -9.86 -27.09
CA THR A 362 3.86 -10.09 -28.22
C THR A 362 3.87 -11.55 -28.69
N VAL A 363 5.04 -12.21 -28.68
CA VAL A 363 5.16 -13.65 -28.96
C VAL A 363 4.44 -14.48 -27.89
N LEU A 364 4.55 -14.13 -26.61
CA LEU A 364 3.90 -14.85 -25.52
C LEU A 364 2.37 -14.68 -25.57
N ILE A 365 1.86 -13.47 -25.85
CA ILE A 365 0.44 -13.22 -26.10
C ILE A 365 -0.04 -13.98 -27.33
N GLY A 366 0.73 -13.95 -28.42
CA GLY A 366 0.44 -14.69 -29.65
C GLY A 366 0.34 -16.19 -29.41
N ALA A 367 1.29 -16.78 -28.68
CA ALA A 367 1.28 -18.20 -28.30
C ALA A 367 0.09 -18.55 -27.39
N ALA A 368 -0.33 -17.65 -26.51
CA ALA A 368 -1.51 -17.85 -25.66
C ALA A 368 -2.81 -17.88 -26.49
N LEU A 369 -2.99 -16.91 -27.40
CA LEU A 369 -4.13 -16.87 -28.32
C LEU A 369 -4.12 -18.03 -29.32
N LEU A 370 -2.95 -18.42 -29.81
CA LEU A 370 -2.78 -19.59 -30.67
C LEU A 370 -3.14 -20.89 -29.93
N SER A 371 -2.79 -21.00 -28.64
CA SER A 371 -3.23 -22.13 -27.82
C SER A 371 -4.75 -22.15 -27.62
N GLU A 372 -5.38 -20.98 -27.49
CA GLU A 372 -6.85 -20.84 -27.43
C GLU A 372 -7.53 -21.23 -28.75
N TYR A 373 -6.85 -21.05 -29.89
CA TYR A 373 -7.38 -21.43 -31.22
C TYR A 373 -7.16 -22.91 -31.58
N TYR A 374 -6.03 -23.52 -31.18
CA TYR A 374 -5.67 -24.90 -31.55
C TYR A 374 -6.19 -25.98 -30.58
N LEU A 375 -6.73 -25.61 -29.41
CA LEU A 375 -7.24 -26.53 -28.37
C LEU A 375 -8.73 -26.32 -28.03
N VAL A 376 -9.47 -25.68 -28.93
CA VAL A 376 -10.94 -25.67 -29.01
C VAL A 376 -11.38 -26.69 -30.04
#